data_AF-A0A3S0G473-F1
#
_entry.id   AF-A0A3S0G473-F1
#
_cell.length_a   1.000
_cell.length_b   1.000
_cell.length_c   1.000
_cell.angle_alpha   90.00
_cell.angle_beta   90.00
_cell.angle_gamma   90.00
#
_symmetry.space_group_name_H-M   'P 1'
#
loop_
_entity.id
_entity.type
_entity.pdbx_description
1 polymer ?
#
loop_
_entity_poly.entity_id
_entity_poly.type
_entity_poly.pdbx_seq_one_letter_code
_entity_poly.pdbx_strand_id
1 'polypeptide(L)'
;MPQVRPIHLETDVLVIGAGGAGMYAAIEAARGGAKVLLLDRALIGRGGATVMAMMTVAVALGQDGPDDPAFHLADTLAAGRGLCDERLSRLLCEEGPECILEMDRWGVGWARNGDHIKSAHAPGHDRPRCVYVDFLNTGPAVSKTLRTALHKHKTVRRLGDVLVVDLVRNGDAVTGAAGVDMSSGAPVTIAAGVTIIATGGLTRLYRRNSASANMGGDGYALGLRAGAKLIDMEFVQFFPIGHLAPRMIGLDPIMWDPFRYKLGGRLLNGQMEEFTHRYGTAESGRYVITRDLATYAITKEVEAGRGSPHGGAYLSFMHLSEAELKAAFGPVIDKIARNGIDLTKMPVEVAPIAHYHMGGISVDTRMETGVPGLLAAGEAVGGANGANRLSGNAITEALVFGRRAGRTAAEAIRAGASSVAFRASDADSALALISAVGAEAENPAALVAELQAIMWENVGPFRTQEKLAQGRERIAALAARVGSAPPGAPGAFDARRLDWFDLRNMLLVAETVVEAALLRKESRGAHQREDFPAMQDDWACNQTITLGAAGLDIARGPVLAAKEAAQ
;
A
#
# COMPACT_ATOMS: atom_id res chain seq x y z
N MET A 1 6.87 -18.48 35.35
CA MET A 1 7.49 -17.63 34.32
C MET A 1 7.64 -16.23 34.91
N PRO A 2 8.77 -15.53 34.71
CA PRO A 2 8.90 -14.15 35.22
C PRO A 2 7.79 -13.30 34.61
N GLN A 3 7.07 -12.58 35.45
CA GLN A 3 5.95 -11.73 35.06
C GLN A 3 6.52 -10.59 34.18
N VAL A 4 6.23 -10.64 32.88
CA VAL A 4 6.67 -9.58 31.95
C VAL A 4 5.94 -8.31 32.34
N ARG A 5 6.69 -7.27 32.74
CA ARG A 5 6.09 -6.01 33.21
C ARG A 5 5.39 -5.28 32.05
N PRO A 6 4.13 -4.85 32.20
CA PRO A 6 3.47 -4.01 31.22
C PRO A 6 4.22 -2.71 30.99
N ILE A 7 4.21 -2.23 29.75
CA ILE A 7 4.80 -0.96 29.34
C ILE A 7 3.67 0.04 29.13
N HIS A 8 3.75 1.19 29.79
CA HIS A 8 2.79 2.28 29.65
C HIS A 8 3.47 3.50 29.05
N LEU A 9 2.90 4.02 27.97
CA LEU A 9 3.41 5.17 27.22
C LEU A 9 2.32 6.25 27.11
N GLU A 10 2.76 7.49 26.95
CA GLU A 10 1.88 8.64 26.72
C GLU A 10 2.54 9.57 25.69
N THR A 11 1.71 10.19 24.86
CA THR A 11 2.14 11.15 23.84
C THR A 11 0.99 12.10 23.49
N ASP A 12 1.30 13.24 22.86
CA ASP A 12 0.23 14.08 22.30
C ASP A 12 -0.30 13.44 21.01
N VAL A 13 0.62 13.09 20.11
CA VAL A 13 0.30 12.43 18.84
C VAL A 13 0.97 11.05 18.75
N LEU A 14 0.18 10.01 18.49
CA LEU A 14 0.64 8.66 18.18
C LEU A 14 0.58 8.45 16.66
N VAL A 15 1.68 8.02 16.04
CA VAL A 15 1.73 7.65 14.63
C VAL A 15 2.06 6.16 14.52
N ILE A 16 1.19 5.38 13.87
CA ILE A 16 1.34 3.93 13.70
C ILE A 16 1.76 3.63 12.25
N GLY A 17 3.00 3.20 12.06
CA GLY A 17 3.63 2.96 10.77
C GLY A 17 4.66 4.04 10.44
N ALA A 18 5.88 3.63 10.10
CA ALA A 18 7.01 4.51 9.83
C ALA A 18 7.46 4.47 8.36
N GLY A 19 6.50 4.29 7.43
CA GLY A 19 6.69 4.56 6.01
C GLY A 19 6.79 6.06 5.71
N GLY A 20 6.73 6.42 4.42
CA GLY A 20 6.83 7.80 3.97
C GLY A 20 5.80 8.73 4.64
N ALA A 21 4.54 8.30 4.67
CA ALA A 21 3.44 9.07 5.28
C ALA A 21 3.62 9.26 6.79
N GLY A 22 3.91 8.19 7.52
CA GLY A 22 4.05 8.27 8.98
C GLY A 22 5.26 9.09 9.42
N MET A 23 6.40 8.97 8.72
CA MET A 23 7.56 9.82 9.03
C MET A 23 7.28 11.30 8.75
N TYR A 24 6.60 11.63 7.64
CA TYR A 24 6.24 13.02 7.35
C TYR A 24 5.21 13.56 8.36
N ALA A 25 4.19 12.76 8.71
CA ALA A 25 3.22 13.12 9.74
C ALA A 25 3.89 13.42 11.08
N ALA A 26 4.84 12.58 11.49
CA ALA A 26 5.60 12.81 12.72
C ALA A 26 6.45 14.10 12.67
N ILE A 27 7.06 14.41 11.52
CA ILE A 27 7.81 15.66 11.32
C ILE A 27 6.89 16.88 11.44
N GLU A 28 5.75 16.88 10.75
CA GLU A 28 4.82 18.02 10.79
C GLU A 28 4.16 18.19 12.15
N ALA A 29 3.76 17.10 12.80
CA ALA A 29 3.21 17.17 14.15
C ALA A 29 4.22 17.77 15.14
N ALA A 30 5.48 17.33 15.06
CA ALA A 30 6.56 17.88 15.89
C ALA A 30 6.87 19.35 15.57
N ARG A 31 6.82 19.77 14.29
CA ARG A 31 6.93 21.18 13.89
C ARG A 31 5.80 22.03 14.47
N GLY A 32 4.60 21.47 14.58
CA GLY A 32 3.46 22.08 15.24
C GLY A 32 3.54 22.11 16.78
N GLY A 33 4.62 21.61 17.37
CA GLY A 33 4.88 21.65 18.81
C GLY A 33 4.41 20.43 19.60
N ALA A 34 3.86 19.40 18.94
CA ALA A 34 3.40 18.20 19.62
C ALA A 34 4.57 17.30 20.05
N LYS A 35 4.40 16.59 21.18
CA LYS A 35 5.17 15.38 21.51
C LYS A 35 4.63 14.23 20.67
N VAL A 36 5.53 13.54 19.97
CA VAL A 36 5.15 12.51 19.00
C VAL A 36 5.76 11.19 19.39
N LEU A 37 4.95 10.12 19.34
CA LEU A 37 5.43 8.75 19.36
C LEU A 37 5.19 8.14 17.98
N LEU A 38 6.27 7.90 17.24
CA LEU A 38 6.26 7.16 15.98
C LEU A 38 6.58 5.69 16.24
N LEU A 39 5.62 4.81 15.96
CA LEU A 39 5.74 3.37 16.10
C LEU A 39 5.85 2.68 14.75
N ASP A 40 6.59 1.58 14.73
CA ASP A 40 6.50 0.58 13.67
C ASP A 40 6.76 -0.81 14.28
N ARG A 41 6.16 -1.84 13.69
CA ARG A 41 6.48 -3.24 14.04
C ARG A 41 7.82 -3.69 13.44
N ALA A 42 8.31 -2.97 12.44
CA ALA A 42 9.62 -3.14 11.84
C ALA A 42 10.56 -2.02 12.30
N LEU A 43 11.79 -2.03 11.77
CA LEU A 43 12.72 -0.93 11.95
C LEU A 43 12.20 0.35 11.27
N ILE A 44 12.28 1.47 11.99
CA ILE A 44 11.80 2.78 11.55
C ILE A 44 12.38 3.18 10.18
N GLY A 45 11.49 3.42 9.20
CA GLY A 45 11.83 3.79 7.83
C GLY A 45 12.60 2.72 7.05
N ARG A 46 12.52 1.46 7.49
CA ARG A 46 13.06 0.28 6.80
C ARG A 46 12.01 -0.77 6.45
N GLY A 47 10.77 -0.62 6.94
CA GLY A 47 9.61 -1.39 6.52
C GLY A 47 8.69 -0.60 5.56
N GLY A 48 7.67 -1.29 5.03
CA GLY A 48 6.64 -0.70 4.16
C GLY A 48 7.06 -0.46 2.71
N ALA A 49 6.10 -0.02 1.89
CA ALA A 49 6.29 0.16 0.44
C ALA A 49 7.30 1.27 0.06
N THR A 50 7.41 2.34 0.86
CA THR A 50 8.20 3.53 0.49
C THR A 50 9.67 3.19 0.23
N VAL A 51 10.29 2.35 1.06
CA VAL A 51 11.71 1.99 0.90
C VAL A 51 11.94 1.03 -0.28
N MET A 52 10.91 0.31 -0.73
CA MET A 52 10.98 -0.63 -1.84
C MET A 52 10.71 0.05 -3.20
N ALA A 53 10.11 1.25 -3.19
CA ALA A 53 9.79 1.97 -4.41
C ALA A 53 11.06 2.27 -5.24
N MET A 54 11.00 1.95 -6.53
CA MET A 54 12.15 2.11 -7.44
C MET A 54 11.97 3.30 -8.37
N MET A 55 10.80 3.35 -9.00
CA MET A 55 10.48 4.23 -10.12
C MET A 55 10.23 5.68 -9.70
N THR A 56 9.65 6.42 -10.64
CA THR A 56 9.40 7.85 -10.58
C THR A 56 8.27 8.24 -9.62
N VAL A 57 8.27 9.51 -9.19
CA VAL A 57 7.26 10.17 -8.35
C VAL A 57 6.55 11.23 -9.19
N ALA A 58 5.23 11.13 -9.34
CA ALA A 58 4.48 12.03 -10.21
C ALA A 58 4.20 13.36 -9.51
N VAL A 59 4.64 14.48 -10.11
CA VAL A 59 4.46 15.82 -9.57
C VAL A 59 4.60 16.89 -10.66
N ALA A 60 3.61 17.78 -10.76
CA ALA A 60 3.66 18.90 -11.71
C ALA A 60 4.56 20.05 -11.20
N LEU A 61 5.88 19.91 -11.34
CA LEU A 61 6.84 20.97 -10.95
C LEU A 61 6.96 22.10 -11.99
N GLY A 62 6.69 21.83 -13.26
CA GLY A 62 6.85 22.80 -14.35
C GLY A 62 8.30 23.26 -14.61
N GLN A 63 9.31 22.60 -14.03
CA GLN A 63 10.73 23.00 -14.14
C GLN A 63 11.44 22.46 -15.38
N ASP A 64 11.05 21.28 -15.86
CA ASP A 64 11.69 20.56 -16.99
C ASP A 64 10.69 20.39 -18.14
N GLY A 65 9.91 21.43 -18.39
CA GLY A 65 8.82 21.49 -19.37
C GLY A 65 7.52 22.09 -18.78
N PRO A 66 6.59 22.61 -19.60
CA PRO A 66 5.32 23.15 -19.12
C PRO A 66 4.46 22.07 -18.45
N ASP A 67 4.15 22.26 -17.18
CA ASP A 67 3.17 21.46 -16.45
C ASP A 67 2.50 22.30 -15.34
N ASP A 68 1.33 21.85 -14.88
CA ASP A 68 0.53 22.50 -13.86
C ASP A 68 -0.28 21.44 -13.07
N PRO A 69 -0.51 21.61 -11.76
CA PRO A 69 -1.31 20.69 -10.96
C PRO A 69 -2.68 20.33 -11.56
N ALA A 70 -3.33 21.22 -12.30
CA ALA A 70 -4.61 20.94 -12.95
C ALA A 70 -4.50 19.82 -14.01
N PHE A 71 -3.37 19.73 -14.71
CA PHE A 71 -3.14 18.66 -15.68
C PHE A 71 -2.80 17.34 -15.01
N HIS A 72 -2.01 17.37 -13.94
CA HIS A 72 -1.78 16.18 -13.11
C HIS A 72 -3.08 15.67 -12.49
N LEU A 73 -3.97 16.57 -12.06
CA LEU A 73 -5.30 16.23 -11.58
C LEU A 73 -6.15 15.59 -12.69
N ALA A 74 -6.18 16.17 -13.89
CA ALA A 74 -6.92 15.62 -15.02
C ALA A 74 -6.51 14.17 -15.33
N ASP A 75 -5.21 13.88 -15.40
CA ASP A 75 -4.70 12.52 -15.60
C ASP A 75 -5.04 11.59 -14.43
N THR A 76 -5.00 12.10 -13.19
CA THR A 76 -5.35 11.33 -11.99
C THR A 76 -6.85 10.94 -12.00
N LEU A 77 -7.74 11.88 -12.31
CA LEU A 77 -9.19 11.62 -12.42
C LEU A 77 -9.51 10.67 -13.58
N ALA A 78 -8.84 10.84 -14.73
CA ALA A 78 -8.99 9.96 -15.88
C ALA A 78 -8.54 8.53 -15.56
N ALA A 79 -7.43 8.37 -14.84
CA ALA A 79 -6.95 7.07 -14.37
C ALA A 79 -7.93 6.42 -13.37
N GLY A 80 -8.53 7.20 -12.48
CA GLY A 80 -9.49 6.73 -11.48
C GLY A 80 -10.87 6.31 -12.03
N ARG A 81 -11.11 6.47 -13.33
CA ARG A 81 -12.33 6.01 -14.04
C ARG A 81 -13.64 6.51 -13.42
N GLY A 82 -13.63 7.77 -12.97
CA GLY A 82 -14.80 8.44 -12.41
C GLY A 82 -15.13 8.09 -10.96
N LEU A 83 -14.26 7.37 -10.25
CA LEU A 83 -14.46 7.01 -8.83
C LEU A 83 -13.55 7.74 -7.84
N CYS A 84 -12.74 8.69 -8.30
CA CYS A 84 -11.90 9.50 -7.42
C CYS A 84 -12.75 10.37 -6.49
N ASP A 85 -12.36 10.47 -5.23
CA ASP A 85 -12.68 11.65 -4.42
C ASP A 85 -11.83 12.82 -4.95
N GLU A 86 -12.46 13.70 -5.73
CA GLU A 86 -11.77 14.79 -6.41
C GLU A 86 -11.08 15.72 -5.40
N ARG A 87 -11.61 15.89 -4.19
CA ARG A 87 -11.00 16.77 -3.19
C ARG A 87 -9.66 16.21 -2.72
N LEU A 88 -9.57 14.88 -2.54
CA LEU A 88 -8.32 14.20 -2.18
C LEU A 88 -7.35 14.14 -3.35
N SER A 89 -7.82 13.85 -4.57
CA SER A 89 -6.98 13.88 -5.78
C SER A 89 -6.39 15.28 -6.01
N ARG A 90 -7.20 16.32 -5.83
CA ARG A 90 -6.79 17.73 -5.93
C ARG A 90 -5.73 18.06 -4.89
N LEU A 91 -5.97 17.70 -3.63
CA LEU A 91 -5.00 17.90 -2.55
C LEU A 91 -3.64 17.27 -2.89
N LEU A 92 -3.63 16.02 -3.39
CA LEU A 92 -2.41 15.33 -3.84
C LEU A 92 -1.68 16.13 -4.93
N CYS A 93 -2.37 16.56 -5.97
CA CYS A 93 -1.77 17.24 -7.12
C CYS A 93 -1.31 18.67 -6.79
N GLU A 94 -2.08 19.44 -6.02
CA GLU A 94 -1.80 20.84 -5.70
C GLU A 94 -0.70 20.98 -4.63
N GLU A 95 -0.65 20.10 -3.62
CA GLU A 95 0.40 20.16 -2.58
C GLU A 95 1.65 19.36 -2.92
N GLY A 96 1.57 18.42 -3.85
CA GLY A 96 2.68 17.57 -4.30
C GLY A 96 3.96 18.36 -4.62
N PRO A 97 3.91 19.45 -5.41
CA PRO A 97 5.08 20.28 -5.72
C PRO A 97 5.83 20.77 -4.48
N GLU A 98 5.12 21.26 -3.46
CA GLU A 98 5.76 21.80 -2.26
C GLU A 98 6.47 20.70 -1.46
N CYS A 99 5.85 19.52 -1.33
CA CYS A 99 6.44 18.35 -0.68
C CYS A 99 7.74 17.91 -1.38
N ILE A 100 7.74 17.88 -2.72
CA ILE A 100 8.90 17.43 -3.49
C ILE A 100 10.04 18.43 -3.43
N LEU A 101 9.74 19.73 -3.46
CA LEU A 101 10.73 20.79 -3.26
C LEU A 101 11.27 20.80 -1.82
N GLU A 102 10.47 20.43 -0.82
CA GLU A 102 10.97 20.26 0.55
C GLU A 102 11.93 19.07 0.67
N MET A 103 11.58 17.93 0.08
CA MET A 103 12.48 16.77 0.00
C MET A 103 13.80 17.12 -0.69
N ASP A 104 13.75 18.00 -1.70
CA ASP A 104 14.93 18.52 -2.37
C ASP A 104 15.80 19.37 -1.44
N ARG A 105 15.21 20.30 -0.68
CA ARG A 105 15.91 21.08 0.36
C ARG A 105 16.52 20.20 1.45
N TRP A 106 15.93 19.04 1.72
CA TRP A 106 16.48 18.05 2.65
C TRP A 106 17.59 17.18 2.05
N GLY A 107 17.89 17.33 0.76
CA GLY A 107 18.99 16.66 0.09
C GLY A 107 18.67 15.23 -0.36
N VAL A 108 17.44 14.97 -0.83
CA VAL A 108 17.08 13.66 -1.41
C VAL A 108 17.88 13.29 -2.66
N GLY A 109 18.37 14.29 -3.40
CA GLY A 109 19.21 14.10 -4.57
C GLY A 109 18.44 13.74 -5.83
N TRP A 110 17.34 14.44 -6.11
CA TRP A 110 16.61 14.27 -7.37
C TRP A 110 17.55 14.44 -8.58
N ALA A 111 17.34 13.63 -9.61
CA ALA A 111 18.04 13.75 -10.89
C ALA A 111 17.83 15.14 -11.48
N ARG A 112 18.85 15.66 -12.18
CA ARG A 112 18.89 17.04 -12.66
C ARG A 112 19.05 17.15 -14.17
N ASN A 113 18.49 18.22 -14.72
CA ASN A 113 18.79 18.76 -16.04
C ASN A 113 19.20 20.23 -15.85
N GLY A 114 20.51 20.50 -15.81
CA GLY A 114 21.01 21.78 -15.31
C GLY A 114 20.59 21.99 -13.85
N ASP A 115 19.95 23.13 -13.56
CA ASP A 115 19.45 23.47 -12.22
C ASP A 115 18.07 22.87 -11.92
N HIS A 116 17.36 22.38 -12.94
CA HIS A 116 15.99 21.88 -12.81
C HIS A 116 15.95 20.41 -12.36
N ILE A 117 14.93 20.06 -11.59
CA ILE A 117 14.62 18.66 -11.29
C ILE A 117 14.13 18.00 -12.58
N LYS A 118 14.83 16.95 -13.00
CA LYS A 118 14.55 16.24 -14.25
C LYS A 118 13.25 15.45 -14.15
N SER A 119 12.44 15.51 -15.20
CA SER A 119 11.18 14.78 -15.30
C SER A 119 11.24 13.68 -16.37
N ALA A 120 10.50 12.60 -16.16
CA ALA A 120 10.33 11.52 -17.13
C ALA A 120 8.85 11.29 -17.46
N HIS A 121 8.58 10.74 -18.63
CA HIS A 121 7.26 10.28 -19.04
C HIS A 121 7.01 8.88 -18.47
N ALA A 122 5.89 8.69 -17.79
CA ALA A 122 5.42 7.38 -17.31
C ALA A 122 4.02 7.07 -17.89
N PRO A 123 3.59 5.79 -17.92
CA PRO A 123 2.28 5.42 -18.47
C PRO A 123 1.11 6.12 -17.78
N GLY A 124 0.12 6.49 -18.58
CA GLY A 124 -1.11 7.15 -18.12
C GLY A 124 -0.99 8.67 -17.95
N HIS A 125 0.21 9.23 -18.09
CA HIS A 125 0.43 10.67 -18.11
C HIS A 125 0.38 11.21 -19.53
N ASP A 126 -0.24 12.37 -19.74
CA ASP A 126 -0.23 13.06 -21.03
C ASP A 126 1.12 13.75 -21.33
N ARG A 127 1.98 13.92 -20.32
CA ARG A 127 3.30 14.56 -20.45
C ARG A 127 4.32 14.10 -19.40
N PRO A 128 5.61 14.45 -19.55
CA PRO A 128 6.64 14.17 -18.55
C PRO A 128 6.43 14.99 -17.28
N ARG A 129 6.23 14.30 -16.14
CA ARG A 129 6.10 14.94 -14.81
C ARG A 129 6.64 14.11 -13.67
N CYS A 130 7.25 12.97 -13.99
CA CYS A 130 7.61 12.00 -12.97
C CYS A 130 9.09 12.16 -12.64
N VAL A 131 9.39 12.70 -11.46
CA VAL A 131 10.74 12.94 -10.95
C VAL A 131 11.33 11.67 -10.35
N TYR A 132 12.65 11.57 -10.26
CA TYR A 132 13.32 10.39 -9.72
C TYR A 132 14.71 10.75 -9.19
N VAL A 133 15.30 9.91 -8.34
CA VAL A 133 16.72 10.04 -7.92
C VAL A 133 17.57 9.19 -8.87
N ASP A 134 17.28 7.90 -8.87
CA ASP A 134 17.70 6.90 -9.83
C ASP A 134 16.54 5.91 -9.97
N PHE A 135 16.36 5.31 -11.14
CA PHE A 135 15.21 4.47 -11.48
C PHE A 135 15.06 3.23 -10.59
N LEU A 136 16.09 2.88 -9.81
CA LEU A 136 16.09 1.77 -8.86
C LEU A 136 16.26 2.21 -7.40
N ASN A 137 16.43 3.51 -7.12
CA ASN A 137 16.82 4.00 -5.79
C ASN A 137 15.96 5.16 -5.26
N THR A 138 14.88 5.52 -5.96
CA THR A 138 14.04 6.67 -5.56
C THR A 138 13.41 6.49 -4.18
N GLY A 139 12.77 5.35 -3.90
CA GLY A 139 12.18 5.03 -2.60
C GLY A 139 13.19 4.97 -1.45
N PRO A 140 14.31 4.21 -1.57
CA PRO A 140 15.37 4.21 -0.57
C PRO A 140 15.93 5.60 -0.26
N ALA A 141 16.09 6.46 -1.27
CA ALA A 141 16.53 7.84 -1.10
C ALA A 141 15.49 8.67 -0.32
N VAL A 142 14.21 8.61 -0.71
CA VAL A 142 13.10 9.27 0.00
C VAL A 142 13.05 8.83 1.46
N SER A 143 13.07 7.52 1.72
CA SER A 143 13.06 6.96 3.09
C SER A 143 14.28 7.38 3.90
N LYS A 144 15.48 7.42 3.30
CA LYS A 144 16.69 7.91 3.97
C LYS A 144 16.57 9.38 4.33
N THR A 145 16.08 10.22 3.42
CA THR A 145 15.93 11.66 3.65
C THR A 145 14.92 11.97 4.73
N LEU A 146 13.75 11.32 4.71
CA LEU A 146 12.74 11.46 5.76
C LEU A 146 13.30 11.02 7.13
N ARG A 147 14.01 9.89 7.19
CA ARG A 147 14.67 9.48 8.44
C ARG A 147 15.65 10.55 8.91
N THR A 148 16.51 11.07 8.04
CA THR A 148 17.46 12.13 8.40
C THR A 148 16.76 13.40 8.90
N ALA A 149 15.66 13.82 8.26
CA ALA A 149 14.85 14.95 8.70
C ALA A 149 14.25 14.69 10.09
N LEU A 150 13.68 13.49 10.31
CA LEU A 150 13.10 13.06 11.58
C LEU A 150 14.09 13.14 12.76
N HIS A 151 15.37 12.80 12.53
CA HIS A 151 16.42 12.88 13.57
C HIS A 151 16.66 14.31 14.09
N LYS A 152 16.25 15.35 13.34
CA LYS A 152 16.38 16.75 13.76
C LYS A 152 15.32 17.15 14.80
N HIS A 153 14.27 16.35 14.98
CA HIS A 153 13.14 16.65 15.88
C HIS A 153 13.23 15.85 17.17
N LYS A 154 13.74 16.50 18.24
CA LYS A 154 13.94 15.86 19.56
C LYS A 154 12.64 15.46 20.28
N THR A 155 11.50 16.04 19.89
CA THR A 155 10.18 15.72 20.45
C THR A 155 9.56 14.46 19.85
N VAL A 156 10.18 13.87 18.81
CA VAL A 156 9.74 12.60 18.22
C VAL A 156 10.47 11.44 18.89
N ARG A 157 9.75 10.70 19.73
CA ARG A 157 10.16 9.38 20.19
C ARG A 157 9.83 8.35 19.12
N ARG A 158 10.77 7.45 18.84
CA ARG A 158 10.67 6.44 17.79
C ARG A 158 10.83 5.06 18.42
N LEU A 159 9.88 4.16 18.21
CA LEU A 159 9.97 2.78 18.70
C LEU A 159 9.68 1.82 17.54
N GLY A 160 10.67 0.97 17.23
CA GLY A 160 10.46 -0.20 16.38
C GLY A 160 9.97 -1.38 17.23
N ASP A 161 9.70 -2.50 16.57
CA ASP A 161 9.35 -3.78 17.21
C ASP A 161 8.11 -3.69 18.12
N VAL A 162 7.15 -2.81 17.80
CA VAL A 162 5.85 -2.74 18.49
C VAL A 162 4.73 -3.12 17.54
N LEU A 163 4.03 -4.21 17.83
CA LEU A 163 2.81 -4.60 17.12
C LEU A 163 1.59 -4.00 17.83
N VAL A 164 0.87 -3.10 17.16
CA VAL A 164 -0.43 -2.62 17.66
C VAL A 164 -1.49 -3.68 17.37
N VAL A 165 -2.18 -4.14 18.41
CA VAL A 165 -3.23 -5.17 18.31
C VAL A 165 -4.60 -4.53 18.10
N ASP A 166 -4.91 -3.49 18.87
CA ASP A 166 -6.17 -2.74 18.77
C ASP A 166 -6.00 -1.27 19.21
N LEU A 167 -6.83 -0.40 18.64
CA LEU A 167 -6.97 0.98 19.11
C LEU A 167 -7.84 1.01 20.37
N VAL A 168 -7.51 1.91 21.31
CA VAL A 168 -8.26 2.07 22.55
C VAL A 168 -9.26 3.22 22.40
N ARG A 169 -10.51 2.95 22.75
CA ARG A 169 -11.62 3.90 22.63
C ARG A 169 -12.24 4.22 23.98
N ASN A 170 -12.52 5.49 24.21
CA ASN A 170 -13.36 5.96 25.31
C ASN A 170 -14.62 6.60 24.70
N GLY A 171 -15.75 5.91 24.81
CA GLY A 171 -16.95 6.23 24.04
C GLY A 171 -16.67 6.11 22.54
N ASP A 172 -16.98 7.17 21.79
CA ASP A 172 -16.77 7.21 20.35
C ASP A 172 -15.37 7.69 19.93
N ALA A 173 -14.56 8.19 20.86
CA ALA A 173 -13.23 8.73 20.56
C ALA A 173 -12.13 7.67 20.70
N VAL A 174 -11.17 7.68 19.79
CA VAL A 174 -9.90 6.96 19.94
C VAL A 174 -8.98 7.79 20.83
N THR A 175 -8.50 7.19 21.92
CA THR A 175 -7.65 7.83 22.93
C THR A 175 -6.27 7.19 23.05
N GLY A 176 -5.92 6.28 22.14
CA GLY A 176 -4.69 5.53 22.23
C GLY A 176 -4.70 4.18 21.53
N ALA A 177 -3.77 3.32 21.94
CA ALA A 177 -3.62 1.98 21.40
C ALA A 177 -3.10 0.97 22.44
N ALA A 178 -3.34 -0.31 22.19
CA ALA A 178 -2.78 -1.42 22.93
C ALA A 178 -2.05 -2.37 21.97
N GLY A 179 -0.92 -2.91 22.41
CA GLY A 179 -0.04 -3.70 21.56
C GLY A 179 0.94 -4.57 22.33
N VAL A 180 1.91 -5.12 21.61
CA VAL A 180 2.95 -5.99 22.15
C VAL A 180 4.31 -5.44 21.75
N ASP A 181 5.20 -5.30 22.73
CA ASP A 181 6.63 -5.15 22.47
C ASP A 181 7.16 -6.49 22.00
N MET A 182 7.45 -6.60 20.71
CA MET A 182 7.84 -7.85 20.07
C MET A 182 9.15 -8.37 20.65
N SER A 183 10.04 -7.51 21.15
CA SER A 183 11.35 -7.91 21.66
C SER A 183 11.29 -8.67 23.00
N SER A 184 10.29 -8.35 23.82
CA SER A 184 10.12 -8.92 25.17
C SER A 184 8.86 -9.75 25.33
N GLY A 185 7.88 -9.60 24.43
CA GLY A 185 6.52 -10.13 24.56
C GLY A 185 5.66 -9.34 25.56
N ALA A 186 6.13 -8.18 26.03
CA ALA A 186 5.41 -7.37 27.02
C ALA A 186 4.16 -6.71 26.41
N PRO A 187 3.02 -6.69 27.12
CA PRO A 187 1.90 -5.86 26.73
C PRO A 187 2.27 -4.38 26.85
N VAL A 188 1.82 -3.60 25.87
CA VAL A 188 2.03 -2.14 25.78
C VAL A 188 0.68 -1.45 25.74
N THR A 189 0.48 -0.41 26.56
CA THR A 189 -0.61 0.55 26.36
C THR A 189 -0.06 1.94 26.12
N ILE A 190 -0.76 2.71 25.29
CA ILE A 190 -0.31 4.01 24.80
C ILE A 190 -1.49 4.97 24.87
N ALA A 191 -1.43 5.95 25.76
CA ALA A 191 -2.35 7.07 25.76
C ALA A 191 -1.92 8.10 24.71
N ALA A 192 -2.87 8.59 23.91
CA ALA A 192 -2.62 9.61 22.90
C ALA A 192 -3.81 10.56 22.78
N GLY A 193 -3.53 11.86 22.61
CA GLY A 193 -4.59 12.83 22.29
C GLY A 193 -5.12 12.66 20.86
N VAL A 194 -4.23 12.33 19.92
CA VAL A 194 -4.57 12.06 18.53
C VAL A 194 -3.76 10.87 18.00
N THR A 195 -4.40 9.96 17.27
CA THR A 195 -3.75 8.80 16.64
C THR A 195 -3.84 8.88 15.11
N ILE A 196 -2.71 8.62 14.43
CA ILE A 196 -2.61 8.60 12.96
C ILE A 196 -2.23 7.17 12.51
N ILE A 197 -3.08 6.56 11.68
CA ILE A 197 -2.79 5.29 11.00
C ILE A 197 -2.03 5.57 9.69
N ALA A 198 -0.81 5.05 9.56
CA ALA A 198 0.05 5.17 8.39
C ALA A 198 0.73 3.84 8.04
N THR A 199 -0.02 2.73 8.16
CA THR A 199 0.50 1.35 8.11
C THR A 199 0.72 0.80 6.70
N GLY A 200 0.37 1.56 5.65
CA GLY A 200 0.44 1.10 4.26
C GLY A 200 -0.73 0.20 3.85
N GLY A 201 -0.59 -0.46 2.70
CA GLY A 201 -1.63 -1.29 2.09
C GLY A 201 -1.76 -2.73 2.60
N LEU A 202 -2.43 -3.56 1.79
CA LEU A 202 -2.80 -4.95 2.12
C LEU A 202 -2.29 -6.00 1.13
N THR A 203 -1.36 -5.67 0.25
CA THR A 203 -1.00 -6.56 -0.87
C THR A 203 -0.33 -7.87 -0.43
N ARG A 204 0.15 -7.99 0.83
CA ARG A 204 0.54 -9.29 1.43
C ARG A 204 -0.62 -10.29 1.48
N LEU A 205 -1.88 -9.86 1.32
CA LEU A 205 -3.03 -10.76 1.17
C LEU A 205 -2.90 -11.71 -0.03
N TYR A 206 -2.08 -11.42 -1.03
CA TYR A 206 -1.99 -12.22 -2.26
C TYR A 206 -0.70 -13.04 -2.32
N ARG A 207 -0.78 -14.29 -2.80
CA ARG A 207 0.39 -15.17 -2.97
C ARG A 207 1.52 -14.53 -3.77
N ARG A 208 1.20 -13.80 -4.84
CA ARG A 208 2.17 -13.04 -5.64
C ARG A 208 1.96 -11.55 -5.37
N ASN A 209 2.92 -10.93 -4.70
CA ASN A 209 2.85 -9.53 -4.32
C ASN A 209 4.24 -8.88 -4.27
N SER A 210 4.27 -7.54 -4.33
CA SER A 210 5.49 -6.73 -4.13
C SER A 210 5.60 -6.17 -2.72
N ALA A 211 4.80 -6.66 -1.77
CA ALA A 211 4.64 -6.07 -0.46
C ALA A 211 5.81 -6.46 0.47
N SER A 212 6.16 -5.58 1.40
CA SER A 212 6.95 -5.99 2.56
C SER A 212 6.08 -6.84 3.50
N ALA A 213 6.73 -7.64 4.36
CA ALA A 213 6.04 -8.56 5.26
C ALA A 213 5.02 -7.86 6.20
N ASN A 214 5.17 -6.58 6.48
CA ASN A 214 4.26 -5.82 7.35
C ASN A 214 3.04 -5.20 6.63
N MET A 215 2.79 -5.49 5.35
CA MET A 215 1.68 -4.92 4.57
C MET A 215 0.48 -5.87 4.45
N GLY A 216 0.00 -6.37 5.61
CA GLY A 216 -1.14 -7.28 5.73
C GLY A 216 -2.51 -6.62 5.86
N GLY A 217 -2.58 -5.28 5.81
CA GLY A 217 -3.82 -4.53 6.03
C GLY A 217 -4.15 -4.21 7.49
N ASP A 218 -3.15 -4.21 8.38
CA ASP A 218 -3.34 -3.95 9.83
C ASP A 218 -4.14 -2.66 10.10
N GLY A 219 -3.79 -1.56 9.45
CA GLY A 219 -4.47 -0.27 9.63
C GLY A 219 -5.95 -0.30 9.24
N TYR A 220 -6.32 -1.03 8.18
CA TYR A 220 -7.72 -1.17 7.78
C TYR A 220 -8.52 -1.90 8.85
N ALA A 221 -7.96 -2.98 9.39
CA ALA A 221 -8.57 -3.77 10.45
C ALA A 221 -8.70 -2.97 11.76
N LEU A 222 -7.65 -2.23 12.14
CA LEU A 222 -7.64 -1.33 13.28
C LEU A 222 -8.69 -0.21 13.14
N GLY A 223 -8.75 0.43 11.98
CA GLY A 223 -9.73 1.46 11.66
C GLY A 223 -11.16 0.95 11.76
N LEU A 224 -11.47 -0.18 11.09
CA LEU A 224 -12.80 -0.79 11.12
C LEU A 224 -13.26 -1.12 12.54
N ARG A 225 -12.41 -1.79 13.34
CA ARG A 225 -12.74 -2.11 14.75
C ARG A 225 -12.88 -0.87 15.62
N ALA A 226 -12.21 0.22 15.26
CA ALA A 226 -12.37 1.51 15.91
C ALA A 226 -13.63 2.29 15.45
N GLY A 227 -14.37 1.79 14.46
CA GLY A 227 -15.57 2.42 13.91
C GLY A 227 -15.32 3.32 12.69
N ALA A 228 -14.09 3.36 12.16
CA ALA A 228 -13.81 4.05 10.92
C ALA A 228 -14.41 3.29 9.73
N LYS A 229 -14.78 4.04 8.70
CA LYS A 229 -15.33 3.52 7.46
C LYS A 229 -14.21 3.21 6.48
N LEU A 230 -14.29 2.07 5.79
CA LEU A 230 -13.48 1.81 4.59
C LEU A 230 -14.25 2.20 3.34
N ILE A 231 -13.52 2.50 2.26
CA ILE A 231 -14.06 2.81 0.94
C ILE A 231 -13.36 1.96 -0.11
N ASP A 232 -14.12 1.45 -1.09
CA ASP A 232 -13.62 0.92 -2.36
C ASP A 232 -12.60 -0.23 -2.24
N MET A 233 -12.82 -1.13 -1.28
CA MET A 233 -11.91 -2.24 -0.95
C MET A 233 -11.75 -3.28 -2.08
N GLU A 234 -12.62 -3.28 -3.08
CA GLU A 234 -12.52 -4.19 -4.24
C GLU A 234 -11.38 -3.82 -5.20
N PHE A 235 -10.84 -2.60 -5.13
CA PHE A 235 -9.85 -2.09 -6.08
C PHE A 235 -8.41 -2.34 -5.61
N VAL A 236 -7.84 -3.43 -6.11
CA VAL A 236 -6.43 -3.81 -5.91
C VAL A 236 -5.69 -3.72 -7.23
N GLN A 237 -4.65 -2.90 -7.33
CA GLN A 237 -3.84 -2.79 -8.55
C GLN A 237 -2.84 -3.94 -8.64
N PHE A 238 -2.84 -4.60 -9.80
CA PHE A 238 -1.85 -5.61 -10.16
C PHE A 238 -0.81 -5.00 -11.10
N PHE A 239 0.46 -5.21 -10.79
CA PHE A 239 1.59 -4.82 -11.60
C PHE A 239 1.96 -5.95 -12.56
N PRO A 240 2.07 -5.71 -13.88
CA PRO A 240 2.03 -6.77 -14.89
C PRO A 240 3.29 -7.64 -14.95
N ILE A 241 4.47 -7.07 -14.72
CA ILE A 241 5.76 -7.74 -14.97
C ILE A 241 6.59 -7.92 -13.69
N GLY A 242 5.94 -8.43 -12.64
CA GLY A 242 6.65 -8.87 -11.44
C GLY A 242 7.53 -10.09 -11.72
N HIS A 243 8.73 -10.10 -11.17
CA HIS A 243 9.67 -11.20 -11.32
C HIS A 243 9.09 -12.52 -10.80
N LEU A 244 9.22 -13.59 -11.57
CA LEU A 244 8.70 -14.91 -11.23
C LEU A 244 9.82 -15.95 -11.13
N ALA A 245 10.68 -16.05 -12.15
CA ALA A 245 11.77 -17.03 -12.19
C ALA A 245 12.91 -16.58 -13.14
N PRO A 246 14.13 -17.12 -13.00
CA PRO A 246 14.61 -17.98 -11.91
C PRO A 246 14.79 -17.21 -10.61
N ARG A 247 14.93 -17.89 -9.47
CA ARG A 247 15.04 -17.24 -8.14
C ARG A 247 16.07 -16.10 -8.14
N MET A 248 15.63 -14.91 -7.75
CA MET A 248 16.46 -13.71 -7.65
C MET A 248 16.51 -13.21 -6.20
N ILE A 249 17.72 -13.03 -5.66
CA ILE A 249 17.95 -12.64 -4.27
C ILE A 249 18.49 -11.20 -4.19
N GLY A 250 17.93 -10.43 -3.27
CA GLY A 250 18.40 -9.08 -2.93
C GLY A 250 18.05 -8.02 -3.97
N LEU A 251 17.16 -8.33 -4.92
CA LEU A 251 16.59 -7.41 -5.89
C LEU A 251 15.07 -7.43 -5.75
N ASP A 252 14.45 -6.28 -6.00
CA ASP A 252 13.00 -6.16 -5.90
C ASP A 252 12.31 -6.84 -7.10
N PRO A 253 11.19 -7.55 -6.89
CA PRO A 253 10.45 -8.20 -7.98
C PRO A 253 9.91 -7.24 -9.05
N ILE A 254 9.74 -5.93 -8.79
CA ILE A 254 9.19 -4.97 -9.77
C ILE A 254 10.26 -4.21 -10.57
N MET A 255 11.54 -4.54 -10.41
CA MET A 255 12.65 -3.82 -11.07
C MET A 255 12.63 -3.87 -12.60
N TRP A 256 11.81 -4.74 -13.19
CA TRP A 256 11.78 -4.97 -14.64
C TRP A 256 11.14 -3.85 -15.43
N ASP A 257 10.27 -3.02 -14.84
CA ASP A 257 9.67 -1.87 -15.54
C ASP A 257 10.78 -0.91 -16.04
N PRO A 258 11.68 -0.38 -15.19
CA PRO A 258 12.81 0.42 -15.64
C PRO A 258 13.61 -0.21 -16.78
N PHE A 259 13.92 -1.51 -16.67
CA PHE A 259 14.66 -2.23 -17.71
C PHE A 259 13.88 -2.25 -19.01
N ARG A 260 12.59 -2.58 -18.96
CA ARG A 260 11.71 -2.63 -20.12
C ARG A 260 11.65 -1.27 -20.81
N TYR A 261 11.44 -0.18 -20.07
CA TYR A 261 11.38 1.19 -20.63
C TYR A 261 12.71 1.65 -21.23
N LYS A 262 13.84 1.41 -20.56
CA LYS A 262 15.14 1.95 -20.97
C LYS A 262 15.81 1.13 -22.07
N LEU A 263 15.56 -0.19 -22.10
CA LEU A 263 16.32 -1.13 -22.93
C LEU A 263 15.47 -1.87 -23.96
N GLY A 264 14.15 -1.80 -23.89
CA GLY A 264 13.33 -2.46 -24.88
C GLY A 264 13.10 -3.96 -24.61
N GLY A 265 12.76 -4.34 -23.38
CA GLY A 265 12.43 -5.73 -23.04
C GLY A 265 11.21 -6.27 -23.80
N ARG A 266 11.34 -7.43 -24.46
CA ARG A 266 10.26 -8.06 -25.25
C ARG A 266 9.46 -9.04 -24.40
N LEU A 267 8.13 -8.96 -24.46
CA LEU A 267 7.24 -9.93 -23.80
C LEU A 267 6.99 -11.10 -24.75
N LEU A 268 7.39 -12.29 -24.33
CA LEU A 268 7.27 -13.53 -25.10
C LEU A 268 6.41 -14.54 -24.34
N ASN A 269 5.64 -15.36 -25.06
CA ASN A 269 4.87 -16.45 -24.48
C ASN A 269 5.75 -17.70 -24.28
N GLY A 270 5.16 -18.80 -23.80
CA GLY A 270 5.84 -20.09 -23.59
C GLY A 270 6.41 -20.72 -24.86
N GLN A 271 5.97 -20.27 -26.04
CA GLN A 271 6.50 -20.65 -27.35
C GLN A 271 7.56 -19.66 -27.88
N MET A 272 7.99 -18.69 -27.05
CA MET A 272 8.96 -17.65 -27.39
C MET A 272 8.48 -16.67 -28.48
N GLU A 273 7.17 -16.50 -28.63
CA GLU A 273 6.55 -15.57 -29.57
C GLU A 273 6.13 -14.27 -28.86
N GLU A 274 6.33 -13.11 -29.51
CA GLU A 274 5.72 -11.86 -29.04
C GLU A 274 4.19 -11.94 -29.18
N PHE A 275 3.44 -11.69 -28.10
CA PHE A 275 1.99 -11.97 -28.07
C PHE A 275 1.11 -10.73 -27.86
N THR A 276 1.67 -9.57 -27.49
CA THR A 276 0.87 -8.39 -27.11
C THR A 276 -0.04 -7.90 -28.24
N HIS A 277 0.36 -8.09 -29.49
CA HIS A 277 -0.43 -7.79 -30.68
C HIS A 277 -1.78 -8.54 -30.72
N ARG A 278 -1.88 -9.73 -30.13
CA ARG A 278 -3.13 -10.53 -30.05
C ARG A 278 -4.18 -9.87 -29.16
N TYR A 279 -3.76 -8.96 -28.28
CA TYR A 279 -4.58 -8.30 -27.28
C TYR A 279 -4.81 -6.81 -27.58
N GLY A 280 -4.67 -6.41 -28.85
CA GLY A 280 -5.04 -5.08 -29.31
C GLY A 280 -3.95 -4.01 -29.18
N THR A 281 -2.70 -4.37 -28.88
CA THR A 281 -1.57 -3.43 -28.91
C THR A 281 -0.34 -4.08 -29.55
N ALA A 282 0.02 -3.64 -30.75
CA ALA A 282 1.31 -3.95 -31.32
C ALA A 282 2.38 -3.02 -30.72
N GLU A 283 3.21 -3.55 -29.83
CA GLU A 283 4.33 -2.79 -29.28
C GLU A 283 5.50 -2.83 -30.28
N SER A 284 5.46 -2.00 -31.32
CA SER A 284 6.57 -1.83 -32.28
C SER A 284 7.78 -1.11 -31.66
N GLY A 285 8.29 -1.61 -30.52
CA GLY A 285 9.40 -1.07 -29.75
C GLY A 285 9.09 0.19 -28.93
N ARG A 286 7.82 0.63 -28.85
CA ARG A 286 7.41 1.90 -28.22
C ARG A 286 6.72 1.78 -26.83
N TYR A 287 6.61 0.58 -26.25
CA TYR A 287 6.19 0.37 -24.85
C TYR A 287 4.93 1.13 -24.42
N VAL A 288 3.86 1.04 -25.21
CA VAL A 288 2.62 1.81 -25.01
C VAL A 288 1.52 1.04 -24.26
N ILE A 289 1.72 -0.24 -23.95
CA ILE A 289 0.71 -1.06 -23.27
C ILE A 289 0.48 -0.56 -21.84
N THR A 290 -0.78 -0.39 -21.46
CA THR A 290 -1.16 -0.03 -20.09
C THR A 290 -1.00 -1.24 -19.14
N ARG A 291 -0.86 -0.98 -17.84
CA ARG A 291 -0.58 -2.03 -16.84
C ARG A 291 -1.68 -3.09 -16.74
N ASP A 292 -2.93 -2.66 -16.84
CA ASP A 292 -4.13 -3.51 -16.89
C ASP A 292 -4.14 -4.40 -18.14
N LEU A 293 -3.86 -3.86 -19.32
CA LEU A 293 -3.83 -4.62 -20.57
C LEU A 293 -2.66 -5.62 -20.61
N ALA A 294 -1.48 -5.24 -20.12
CA ALA A 294 -0.36 -6.17 -19.99
C ALA A 294 -0.66 -7.31 -19.01
N THR A 295 -1.31 -6.99 -17.88
CA THR A 295 -1.79 -7.99 -16.91
C THR A 295 -2.77 -8.96 -17.57
N TYR A 296 -3.75 -8.44 -18.32
CA TYR A 296 -4.70 -9.24 -19.08
C TYR A 296 -4.03 -10.15 -20.09
N ALA A 297 -3.16 -9.60 -20.93
CA ALA A 297 -2.48 -10.35 -21.98
C ALA A 297 -1.64 -11.51 -21.42
N ILE A 298 -0.86 -11.27 -20.35
CA ILE A 298 -0.06 -12.34 -19.71
C ILE A 298 -0.98 -13.41 -19.12
N THR A 299 -2.03 -13.02 -18.39
CA THR A 299 -2.96 -14.00 -17.81
C THR A 299 -3.66 -14.83 -18.88
N LYS A 300 -4.09 -14.22 -19.99
CA LYS A 300 -4.77 -14.94 -21.07
C LYS A 300 -3.84 -15.87 -21.87
N GLU A 301 -2.56 -15.54 -22.02
CA GLU A 301 -1.59 -16.51 -22.55
C GLU A 301 -1.44 -17.72 -21.62
N VAL A 302 -1.37 -17.50 -20.29
CA VAL A 302 -1.28 -18.60 -19.30
C VAL A 302 -2.51 -19.49 -19.36
N GLU A 303 -3.72 -18.91 -19.32
CA GLU A 303 -4.98 -19.65 -19.40
C GLU A 303 -5.14 -20.43 -20.70
N ALA A 304 -4.61 -19.91 -21.80
CA ALA A 304 -4.64 -20.56 -23.10
C ALA A 304 -3.53 -21.61 -23.30
N GLY A 305 -2.81 -21.99 -22.22
CA GLY A 305 -1.75 -23.00 -22.26
C GLY A 305 -0.44 -22.53 -22.93
N ARG A 306 -0.30 -21.22 -23.14
CA ARG A 306 0.87 -20.57 -23.76
C ARG A 306 1.70 -19.77 -22.74
N GLY A 307 1.51 -20.02 -21.45
CA GLY A 307 2.32 -19.40 -20.41
C GLY A 307 3.74 -19.96 -20.34
N SER A 308 4.63 -19.23 -19.67
CA SER A 308 5.91 -19.77 -19.20
C SER A 308 5.68 -20.89 -18.16
N PRO A 309 6.66 -21.77 -17.89
CA PRO A 309 6.50 -22.94 -17.02
C PRO A 309 5.94 -22.65 -15.62
N HIS A 310 6.20 -21.47 -15.04
CA HIS A 310 5.72 -21.11 -13.70
C HIS A 310 4.39 -20.33 -13.72
N GLY A 311 3.72 -20.23 -14.87
CA GLY A 311 2.45 -19.52 -15.02
C GLY A 311 2.64 -18.00 -15.11
N GLY A 312 3.43 -17.58 -16.11
CA GLY A 312 3.67 -16.19 -16.48
C GLY A 312 3.99 -16.03 -17.97
N ALA A 313 4.79 -15.04 -18.30
CA ALA A 313 5.38 -14.82 -19.62
C ALA A 313 6.90 -14.66 -19.47
N TYR A 314 7.63 -14.67 -20.58
CA TYR A 314 9.05 -14.32 -20.61
C TYR A 314 9.24 -12.83 -20.89
N LEU A 315 10.18 -12.21 -20.18
CA LEU A 315 10.74 -10.90 -20.51
C LEU A 315 12.16 -11.09 -21.02
N SER A 316 12.38 -10.75 -22.29
CA SER A 316 13.64 -11.01 -23.00
C SER A 316 14.40 -9.73 -23.34
N PHE A 317 15.70 -9.75 -23.05
CA PHE A 317 16.68 -8.73 -23.42
C PHE A 317 17.80 -9.30 -24.30
N MET A 318 17.64 -10.52 -24.81
CA MET A 318 18.67 -11.25 -25.57
C MET A 318 19.08 -10.58 -26.89
N HIS A 319 18.36 -9.55 -27.32
CA HIS A 319 18.68 -8.75 -28.50
C HIS A 319 19.70 -7.63 -28.21
N LEU A 320 20.10 -7.45 -26.94
CA LEU A 320 21.02 -6.42 -26.48
C LEU A 320 22.39 -7.02 -26.16
N SER A 321 23.42 -6.22 -26.37
CA SER A 321 24.79 -6.54 -25.92
C SER A 321 24.98 -6.28 -24.43
N GLU A 322 25.97 -6.95 -23.83
CA GLU A 322 26.36 -6.72 -22.45
C GLU A 322 26.76 -5.24 -22.20
N ALA A 323 27.38 -4.60 -23.19
CA ALA A 323 27.77 -3.20 -23.12
C ALA A 323 26.55 -2.27 -23.00
N GLU A 324 25.48 -2.51 -23.76
CA GLU A 324 24.23 -1.74 -23.67
C GLU A 324 23.56 -1.91 -22.31
N LEU A 325 23.50 -3.15 -21.79
CA LEU A 325 22.96 -3.44 -20.46
C LEU A 325 23.74 -2.71 -19.36
N LYS A 326 25.08 -2.78 -19.40
CA LYS A 326 25.96 -2.15 -18.41
C LYS A 326 25.93 -0.62 -18.51
N ALA A 327 25.83 -0.06 -19.72
CA ALA A 327 25.64 1.38 -19.88
C ALA A 327 24.32 1.87 -19.26
N ALA A 328 23.27 1.04 -19.31
CA ALA A 328 21.96 1.41 -18.78
C ALA A 328 21.82 1.25 -17.26
N PHE A 329 22.31 0.16 -16.68
CA PHE A 329 22.05 -0.19 -15.27
C PHE A 329 23.30 -0.53 -14.46
N GLY A 330 24.49 -0.44 -15.07
CA GLY A 330 25.78 -0.52 -14.39
C GLY A 330 25.89 -1.73 -13.46
N PRO A 331 26.23 -1.54 -12.17
CA PRO A 331 26.47 -2.63 -11.21
C PRO A 331 25.29 -3.59 -10.99
N VAL A 332 24.07 -3.18 -11.36
CA VAL A 332 22.88 -4.03 -11.23
C VAL A 332 22.98 -5.21 -12.17
N ILE A 333 23.58 -5.07 -13.35
CA ILE A 333 23.80 -6.17 -14.31
C ILE A 333 24.67 -7.25 -13.68
N ASP A 334 25.76 -6.88 -13.01
CA ASP A 334 26.64 -7.83 -12.34
C ASP A 334 25.93 -8.52 -11.15
N LYS A 335 24.96 -7.84 -10.51
CA LYS A 335 24.14 -8.43 -9.45
C LYS A 335 23.12 -9.43 -10.00
N ILE A 336 22.51 -9.15 -11.16
CA ILE A 336 21.63 -10.08 -11.87
C ILE A 336 22.44 -11.31 -12.31
N ALA A 337 23.63 -11.11 -12.89
CA ALA A 337 24.54 -12.19 -13.29
C ALA A 337 24.96 -13.09 -12.13
N ARG A 338 25.21 -12.53 -10.93
CA ARG A 338 25.49 -13.31 -9.71
C ARG A 338 24.33 -14.18 -9.23
N ASN A 339 23.10 -13.90 -9.67
CA ASN A 339 21.95 -14.78 -9.47
C ASN A 339 21.85 -15.88 -10.55
N GLY A 340 22.84 -16.01 -11.43
CA GLY A 340 22.83 -16.96 -12.53
C GLY A 340 21.96 -16.52 -13.71
N ILE A 341 21.61 -15.24 -13.79
CA ILE A 341 20.77 -14.67 -14.85
C ILE A 341 21.65 -13.87 -15.81
N ASP A 342 21.89 -14.40 -17.00
CA ASP A 342 22.55 -13.66 -18.09
C ASP A 342 21.49 -13.18 -19.08
N LEU A 343 21.13 -11.90 -18.98
CA LEU A 343 20.07 -11.29 -19.81
C LEU A 343 20.39 -11.29 -21.32
N THR A 344 21.65 -11.49 -21.71
CA THR A 344 22.06 -11.63 -23.11
C THR A 344 21.80 -13.04 -23.66
N LYS A 345 21.63 -14.03 -22.78
CA LYS A 345 21.53 -15.45 -23.15
C LYS A 345 20.21 -16.11 -22.77
N MET A 346 19.46 -15.54 -21.82
CA MET A 346 18.19 -16.09 -21.38
C MET A 346 17.17 -15.00 -21.04
N PRO A 347 15.87 -15.27 -21.25
CA PRO A 347 14.81 -14.45 -20.68
C PRO A 347 14.64 -14.73 -19.18
N VAL A 348 13.94 -13.84 -18.50
CA VAL A 348 13.38 -14.08 -17.15
C VAL A 348 11.88 -14.30 -17.24
N GLU A 349 11.30 -15.09 -16.36
CA GLU A 349 9.85 -15.20 -16.24
C GLU A 349 9.30 -14.03 -15.42
N VAL A 350 8.22 -13.45 -15.90
CA VAL A 350 7.47 -12.38 -15.25
C VAL A 350 5.98 -12.71 -15.21
N ALA A 351 5.27 -12.24 -14.20
CA ALA A 351 3.83 -12.39 -14.09
C ALA A 351 3.20 -11.20 -13.34
N PRO A 352 1.87 -11.03 -13.46
CA PRO A 352 1.15 -10.08 -12.64
C PRO A 352 1.36 -10.35 -11.15
N ILE A 353 1.49 -9.29 -10.35
CA ILE A 353 1.59 -9.36 -8.89
C ILE A 353 0.75 -8.25 -8.24
N ALA A 354 0.16 -8.51 -7.07
CA ALA A 354 -0.53 -7.45 -6.31
C ALA A 354 0.47 -6.39 -5.85
N HIS A 355 0.17 -5.12 -6.06
CA HIS A 355 1.16 -4.05 -5.97
C HIS A 355 0.76 -2.85 -5.10
N TYR A 356 -0.45 -2.33 -5.30
CA TYR A 356 -0.97 -1.17 -4.56
C TYR A 356 -2.47 -1.33 -4.30
N HIS A 357 -2.96 -0.78 -3.20
CA HIS A 357 -4.39 -0.82 -2.85
C HIS A 357 -5.03 0.57 -2.96
N MET A 358 -6.06 0.73 -3.81
CA MET A 358 -6.73 2.03 -4.01
C MET A 358 -7.84 2.32 -2.99
N GLY A 359 -8.48 1.26 -2.49
CA GLY A 359 -9.41 1.38 -1.37
C GLY A 359 -8.66 1.63 -0.06
N GLY A 360 -9.39 1.97 0.99
CA GLY A 360 -8.79 2.14 2.31
C GLY A 360 -9.68 2.87 3.28
N ILE A 361 -9.10 3.45 4.33
CA ILE A 361 -9.85 4.24 5.31
C ILE A 361 -10.37 5.51 4.63
N SER A 362 -11.66 5.75 4.75
CA SER A 362 -12.30 6.97 4.29
C SER A 362 -11.87 8.13 5.18
N VAL A 363 -11.44 9.24 4.56
CA VAL A 363 -11.05 10.46 5.27
C VAL A 363 -11.59 11.71 4.57
N ASP A 364 -11.61 12.82 5.29
CA ASP A 364 -11.80 14.14 4.71
C ASP A 364 -10.47 14.78 4.24
N THR A 365 -10.49 16.02 3.75
CA THR A 365 -9.28 16.75 3.33
C THR A 365 -8.34 17.15 4.47
N ARG A 366 -8.75 16.97 5.73
CA ARG A 366 -7.91 17.12 6.92
C ARG A 366 -7.29 15.78 7.36
N MET A 367 -7.58 14.69 6.64
CA MET A 367 -7.18 13.30 6.94
C MET A 367 -7.91 12.70 8.15
N GLU A 368 -9.02 13.29 8.57
CA GLU A 368 -9.84 12.82 9.70
C GLU A 368 -10.75 11.68 9.24
N THR A 369 -10.85 10.60 10.02
CA THR A 369 -11.59 9.38 9.62
C THR A 369 -13.10 9.45 9.91
N GLY A 370 -13.56 10.54 10.53
CA GLY A 370 -14.89 10.67 11.13
C GLY A 370 -15.00 10.07 12.53
N VAL A 371 -14.01 9.30 12.99
CA VAL A 371 -13.88 8.87 14.40
C VAL A 371 -13.05 9.91 15.16
N PRO A 372 -13.60 10.56 16.21
CA PRO A 372 -12.85 11.56 16.98
C PRO A 372 -11.51 11.02 17.49
N GLY A 373 -10.45 11.81 17.32
CA GLY A 373 -9.08 11.43 17.71
C GLY A 373 -8.35 10.50 16.74
N LEU A 374 -8.95 10.11 15.60
CA LEU A 374 -8.35 9.20 14.63
C LEU A 374 -8.20 9.82 13.23
N LEU A 375 -6.97 9.81 12.72
CA LEU A 375 -6.60 10.17 11.35
C LEU A 375 -5.97 8.98 10.62
N ALA A 376 -5.91 9.06 9.29
CA ALA A 376 -5.21 8.09 8.46
C ALA A 376 -4.42 8.79 7.33
N ALA A 377 -3.30 8.21 6.89
CA ALA A 377 -2.46 8.79 5.84
C ALA A 377 -1.72 7.74 4.99
N GLY A 378 -1.36 8.15 3.76
CA GLY A 378 -0.68 7.30 2.77
C GLY A 378 -1.59 6.25 2.17
N GLU A 379 -1.02 5.10 1.76
CA GLU A 379 -1.79 4.00 1.14
C GLU A 379 -2.88 3.42 2.07
N ALA A 380 -2.88 3.72 3.37
CA ALA A 380 -3.97 3.35 4.27
C ALA A 380 -5.28 4.14 3.99
N VAL A 381 -5.21 5.22 3.21
CA VAL A 381 -6.35 6.06 2.82
C VAL A 381 -6.87 5.64 1.45
N GLY A 382 -8.20 5.52 1.33
CA GLY A 382 -8.86 5.23 0.06
C GLY A 382 -9.40 6.47 -0.65
N GLY A 383 -9.76 6.32 -1.93
CA GLY A 383 -10.58 7.28 -2.67
C GLY A 383 -9.81 8.26 -3.57
N ALA A 384 -8.58 8.66 -3.23
CA ALA A 384 -7.82 9.62 -4.03
C ALA A 384 -7.47 9.14 -5.46
N ASN A 385 -7.47 7.81 -5.66
CA ASN A 385 -7.02 7.16 -6.89
C ASN A 385 -8.16 6.46 -7.65
N GLY A 386 -9.38 6.46 -7.11
CA GLY A 386 -10.54 5.79 -7.70
C GLY A 386 -10.26 4.32 -8.06
N ALA A 387 -10.75 3.89 -9.23
CA ALA A 387 -10.67 2.50 -9.66
C ALA A 387 -9.26 2.03 -10.09
N ASN A 388 -8.32 2.96 -10.33
CA ASN A 388 -6.96 2.63 -10.76
C ASN A 388 -5.99 3.79 -10.49
N ARG A 389 -4.95 3.51 -9.71
CA ARG A 389 -3.91 4.49 -9.39
C ARG A 389 -3.04 4.83 -10.61
N LEU A 390 -2.86 6.13 -10.86
CA LEU A 390 -1.90 6.65 -11.82
C LEU A 390 -0.45 6.34 -11.38
N SER A 391 0.42 6.04 -12.36
CA SER A 391 1.83 5.76 -12.06
C SER A 391 2.49 6.92 -11.32
N GLY A 392 3.43 6.63 -10.43
CA GLY A 392 4.14 7.66 -9.65
C GLY A 392 3.35 8.38 -8.55
N ASN A 393 2.01 8.31 -8.47
CA ASN A 393 1.24 9.03 -7.44
C ASN A 393 1.49 8.55 -5.99
N ALA A 394 1.87 7.29 -5.76
CA ALA A 394 1.90 6.71 -4.41
C ALA A 394 2.87 7.39 -3.43
N ILE A 395 4.05 7.86 -3.89
CA ILE A 395 4.96 8.61 -3.01
C ILE A 395 4.40 10.01 -2.77
N THR A 396 3.92 10.70 -3.81
CA THR A 396 3.31 12.04 -3.68
C THR A 396 2.16 12.00 -2.68
N GLU A 397 1.25 11.03 -2.81
CA GLU A 397 0.18 10.73 -1.86
C GLU A 397 0.70 10.55 -0.44
N ALA A 398 1.69 9.67 -0.25
CA ALA A 398 2.26 9.41 1.08
C ALA A 398 2.81 10.68 1.72
N LEU A 399 3.56 11.51 0.97
CA LEU A 399 4.12 12.75 1.48
C LEU A 399 3.02 13.78 1.80
N VAL A 400 2.09 14.02 0.88
CA VAL A 400 1.03 15.02 1.04
C VAL A 400 0.07 14.64 2.17
N PHE A 401 -0.44 13.41 2.19
CA PHE A 401 -1.38 12.97 3.22
C PHE A 401 -0.70 12.86 4.58
N GLY A 402 0.55 12.39 4.64
CA GLY A 402 1.35 12.40 5.86
C GLY A 402 1.53 13.82 6.41
N ARG A 403 1.94 14.76 5.55
CA ARG A 403 2.11 16.17 5.91
C ARG A 403 0.81 16.77 6.45
N ARG A 404 -0.31 16.54 5.77
CA ARG A 404 -1.63 17.03 6.16
C ARG A 404 -2.07 16.46 7.50
N ALA A 405 -2.00 15.14 7.68
CA ALA A 405 -2.39 14.48 8.93
C ALA A 405 -1.57 14.97 10.13
N GLY A 406 -0.27 15.16 9.96
CA GLY A 406 0.60 15.70 11.03
C GLY A 406 0.24 17.12 11.45
N ARG A 407 -0.09 17.99 10.48
CA ARG A 407 -0.57 19.36 10.75
C ARG A 407 -1.90 19.36 11.48
N THR A 408 -2.87 18.60 10.98
CA THR A 408 -4.20 18.45 11.60
C THR A 408 -4.07 17.96 13.04
N ALA A 409 -3.24 16.94 13.29
CA ALA A 409 -3.02 16.42 14.64
C ALA A 409 -2.43 17.48 15.58
N ALA A 410 -1.41 18.23 15.16
CA ALA A 410 -0.84 19.28 16.00
C ALA A 410 -1.80 20.46 16.24
N GLU A 411 -2.62 20.83 15.25
CA GLU A 411 -3.69 21.81 15.43
C GLU A 411 -4.69 21.36 16.49
N ALA A 412 -5.15 20.12 16.42
CA ALA A 412 -6.07 19.54 17.40
C ALA A 412 -5.47 19.57 18.81
N ILE A 413 -4.21 19.17 18.97
CA ILE A 413 -3.52 19.23 20.27
C ILE A 413 -3.43 20.67 20.81
N ARG A 414 -3.07 21.66 19.98
CA ARG A 414 -3.05 23.08 20.40
C ARG A 414 -4.43 23.61 20.76
N ALA A 415 -5.48 23.13 20.09
CA ALA A 415 -6.87 23.46 20.38
C ALA A 415 -7.42 22.73 21.63
N GLY A 416 -6.61 21.88 22.28
CA GLY A 416 -6.99 21.17 23.49
C GLY A 416 -7.80 19.89 23.25
N ALA A 417 -7.59 19.19 22.12
CA ALA A 417 -8.26 17.93 21.76
C ALA A 417 -7.97 16.72 22.70
N SER A 418 -7.61 16.97 23.95
CA SER A 418 -7.50 15.98 25.03
C SER A 418 -8.78 15.88 25.89
N SER A 419 -9.93 16.37 25.41
CA SER A 419 -11.16 16.46 26.21
C SER A 419 -11.68 15.10 26.70
N VAL A 420 -11.36 14.01 25.99
CA VAL A 420 -11.63 12.64 26.43
C VAL A 420 -10.31 11.95 26.78
N ALA A 421 -10.12 11.67 28.08
CA ALA A 421 -8.91 11.05 28.57
C ALA A 421 -8.90 9.53 28.32
N PHE A 422 -7.71 8.98 28.05
CA PHE A 422 -7.47 7.54 28.07
C PHE A 422 -7.82 6.96 29.45
N ARG A 423 -8.57 5.84 29.49
CA ARG A 423 -8.79 5.06 30.72
C ARG A 423 -8.17 3.70 30.56
N ALA A 424 -7.43 3.26 31.57
CA ALA A 424 -6.76 1.96 31.54
C ALA A 424 -7.73 0.79 31.28
N SER A 425 -8.94 0.86 31.86
CA SER A 425 -10.01 -0.14 31.66
C SER A 425 -10.46 -0.27 30.20
N ASP A 426 -10.34 0.78 29.41
CA ASP A 426 -10.75 0.76 28.00
C ASP A 426 -9.79 -0.10 27.15
N ALA A 427 -8.59 -0.39 27.67
CA ALA A 427 -7.62 -1.30 27.04
C ALA A 427 -7.79 -2.77 27.46
N ASP A 428 -8.66 -3.08 28.43
CA ASP A 428 -8.73 -4.41 29.05
C ASP A 428 -9.02 -5.53 28.05
N SER A 429 -9.91 -5.30 27.07
CA SER A 429 -10.22 -6.29 26.04
C SER A 429 -9.00 -6.62 25.16
N ALA A 430 -8.22 -5.60 24.78
CA ALA A 430 -7.03 -5.79 23.97
C ALA A 430 -5.92 -6.49 24.79
N LEU A 431 -5.73 -6.08 26.04
CA LEU A 431 -4.79 -6.70 26.97
C LEU A 431 -5.13 -8.16 27.29
N ALA A 432 -6.43 -8.46 27.42
CA ALA A 432 -6.92 -9.82 27.59
C ALA A 432 -6.59 -10.68 26.37
N LEU A 433 -6.81 -10.16 25.15
CA LEU A 433 -6.45 -10.86 23.91
C LEU A 433 -4.93 -11.08 23.79
N ILE A 434 -4.14 -10.05 24.10
CA ILE A 434 -2.66 -10.13 24.12
C ILE A 434 -2.16 -11.20 25.09
N SER A 435 -2.82 -11.34 26.23
CA SER A 435 -2.43 -12.29 27.28
C SER A 435 -3.07 -13.67 27.14
N ALA A 436 -4.06 -13.81 26.26
CA ALA A 436 -4.78 -15.06 26.06
C ALA A 436 -3.86 -16.16 25.53
N VAL A 437 -4.16 -17.38 25.95
CA VAL A 437 -3.47 -18.59 25.54
C VAL A 437 -4.50 -19.52 24.91
N GLY A 438 -4.53 -19.53 23.57
CA GLY A 438 -5.32 -20.47 22.80
C GLY A 438 -4.77 -21.89 22.89
N ALA A 439 -5.63 -22.87 22.57
CA ALA A 439 -5.18 -24.25 22.39
C ALA A 439 -4.14 -24.35 21.27
N GLU A 440 -3.32 -25.41 21.30
CA GLU A 440 -2.49 -25.75 20.14
C GLU A 440 -3.40 -25.98 18.93
N ALA A 441 -3.24 -25.12 17.93
CA ALA A 441 -4.03 -25.08 16.70
C ALA A 441 -3.11 -25.26 15.48
N GLU A 442 -3.73 -25.24 14.30
CA GLU A 442 -2.99 -25.21 13.04
C GLU A 442 -1.96 -24.07 13.00
N ASN A 443 -0.85 -24.28 12.29
CA ASN A 443 0.23 -23.31 12.21
C ASN A 443 -0.26 -22.00 11.53
N PRO A 444 -0.27 -20.85 12.22
CA PRO A 444 -0.75 -19.59 11.64
C PRO A 444 -0.03 -19.19 10.35
N ALA A 445 1.27 -19.45 10.23
CA ALA A 445 2.02 -19.19 9.00
C ALA A 445 1.50 -20.00 7.80
N ALA A 446 1.09 -21.25 8.03
CA ALA A 446 0.50 -22.10 7.00
C ALA A 446 -0.88 -21.59 6.59
N LEU A 447 -1.70 -21.15 7.56
CA LEU A 447 -3.00 -20.54 7.30
C LEU A 447 -2.88 -19.19 6.56
N VAL A 448 -1.85 -18.39 6.85
CA VAL A 448 -1.53 -17.18 6.06
C VAL A 448 -1.22 -17.55 4.61
N ALA A 449 -0.41 -18.58 4.37
CA ALA A 449 -0.11 -19.05 3.02
C ALA A 449 -1.37 -19.60 2.30
N GLU A 450 -2.28 -20.23 3.03
CA GLU A 450 -3.57 -20.69 2.52
C GLU A 450 -4.49 -19.51 2.16
N LEU A 451 -4.59 -18.48 3.00
CA LEU A 451 -5.32 -17.25 2.68
C LEU A 451 -4.76 -16.60 1.41
N GLN A 452 -3.44 -16.49 1.31
CA GLN A 452 -2.75 -15.96 0.15
C GLN A 452 -3.06 -16.72 -1.14
N ALA A 453 -3.20 -18.04 -1.04
CA ALA A 453 -3.66 -18.89 -2.13
C ALA A 453 -5.08 -18.54 -2.56
N ILE A 454 -6.00 -18.49 -1.60
CA ILE A 454 -7.42 -18.18 -1.83
C ILE A 454 -7.56 -16.81 -2.50
N MET A 455 -6.91 -15.78 -1.95
CA MET A 455 -6.97 -14.43 -2.52
C MET A 455 -6.42 -14.38 -3.94
N TRP A 456 -5.37 -15.13 -4.25
CA TRP A 456 -4.81 -15.20 -5.60
C TRP A 456 -5.72 -15.93 -6.59
N GLU A 457 -6.26 -17.07 -6.19
CA GLU A 457 -7.05 -17.98 -7.04
C GLU A 457 -8.48 -17.46 -7.26
N ASN A 458 -9.11 -16.89 -6.22
CA ASN A 458 -10.52 -16.55 -6.20
C ASN A 458 -10.80 -15.04 -6.28
N VAL A 459 -9.87 -14.21 -5.81
CA VAL A 459 -10.05 -12.75 -5.65
C VAL A 459 -8.95 -11.96 -6.39
N GLY A 460 -8.29 -12.62 -7.35
CA GLY A 460 -7.17 -12.09 -8.10
C GLY A 460 -7.55 -10.98 -9.11
N PRO A 461 -6.72 -10.76 -10.14
CA PRO A 461 -6.94 -9.70 -11.12
C PRO A 461 -8.20 -9.89 -11.96
N PHE A 462 -8.60 -11.15 -12.24
CA PHE A 462 -9.80 -11.49 -13.01
C PHE A 462 -10.74 -12.33 -12.17
N ARG A 463 -11.98 -11.87 -12.08
CA ARG A 463 -12.98 -12.33 -11.12
C ARG A 463 -14.23 -12.80 -11.86
N THR A 464 -14.93 -13.74 -11.25
CA THR A 464 -16.29 -14.15 -11.64
C THR A 464 -17.13 -14.29 -10.38
N GLN A 465 -18.46 -14.28 -10.53
CA GLN A 465 -19.38 -14.55 -9.43
C GLN A 465 -19.02 -15.86 -8.71
N GLU A 466 -18.72 -16.90 -9.48
CA GLU A 466 -18.36 -18.23 -8.97
C GLU A 466 -17.04 -18.19 -8.18
N LYS A 467 -15.97 -17.65 -8.78
CA LYS A 467 -14.66 -17.53 -8.13
C LYS A 467 -14.77 -16.77 -6.81
N LEU A 468 -15.48 -15.63 -6.81
CA LEU A 468 -15.65 -14.80 -5.63
C LEU A 468 -16.49 -15.47 -4.54
N ALA A 469 -17.58 -16.16 -4.91
CA ALA A 469 -18.42 -16.89 -3.95
C ALA A 469 -17.63 -18.03 -3.28
N GLN A 470 -16.85 -18.77 -4.06
CA GLN A 470 -15.94 -19.79 -3.53
C GLN A 470 -14.87 -19.18 -2.63
N GLY A 471 -14.30 -18.03 -3.00
CA GLY A 471 -13.34 -17.29 -2.18
C GLY A 471 -13.91 -16.94 -0.81
N ARG A 472 -15.14 -16.38 -0.77
CA ARG A 472 -15.86 -16.07 0.47
C ARG A 472 -16.02 -17.29 1.37
N GLU A 473 -16.50 -18.40 0.83
CA GLU A 473 -16.70 -19.64 1.59
C GLU A 473 -15.39 -20.19 2.15
N ARG A 474 -14.33 -20.20 1.33
CA ARG A 474 -12.99 -20.66 1.76
C ARG A 474 -12.40 -19.76 2.84
N ILE A 475 -12.57 -18.44 2.74
CA ILE A 475 -12.11 -17.48 3.77
C ILE A 475 -12.88 -17.70 5.08
N ALA A 476 -14.19 -17.87 5.04
CA ALA A 476 -15.01 -18.14 6.22
C ALA A 476 -14.60 -19.47 6.90
N ALA A 477 -14.36 -20.53 6.11
CA ALA A 477 -13.87 -21.81 6.61
C ALA A 477 -12.47 -21.68 7.25
N LEU A 478 -11.59 -20.89 6.65
CA LEU A 478 -10.27 -20.59 7.20
C LEU A 478 -10.37 -19.83 8.53
N ALA A 479 -11.23 -18.82 8.61
CA ALA A 479 -11.45 -18.05 9.83
C ALA A 479 -11.92 -18.92 11.00
N ALA A 480 -12.79 -19.91 10.74
CA ALA A 480 -13.22 -20.86 11.77
C ALA A 480 -12.08 -21.72 12.35
N ARG A 481 -11.01 -21.96 11.56
CA ARG A 481 -9.83 -22.76 11.97
C ARG A 481 -8.81 -21.98 12.80
N VAL A 482 -8.78 -20.65 12.69
CA VAL A 482 -7.81 -19.78 13.40
C VAL A 482 -8.06 -19.73 14.92
N GLY A 483 -9.32 -19.89 15.33
CA GLY A 483 -9.75 -19.74 16.71
C GLY A 483 -9.80 -18.28 17.19
N SER A 484 -10.19 -18.07 18.46
CA SER A 484 -10.43 -16.74 19.04
C SER A 484 -9.30 -16.22 19.92
N ALA A 485 -8.24 -17.01 20.14
CA ALA A 485 -7.10 -16.63 20.97
C ALA A 485 -5.76 -17.05 20.31
N PRO A 486 -4.70 -16.24 20.45
CA PRO A 486 -3.38 -16.57 19.93
C PRO A 486 -2.77 -17.81 20.61
N PRO A 487 -2.01 -18.64 19.86
CA PRO A 487 -1.44 -19.87 20.39
C PRO A 487 -0.30 -19.60 21.39
N GLY A 488 -0.11 -20.53 22.33
CA GLY A 488 1.02 -20.49 23.28
C GLY A 488 0.96 -19.32 24.28
N ALA A 489 1.94 -19.25 25.18
CA ALA A 489 2.09 -18.11 26.09
C ALA A 489 2.90 -16.98 25.42
N PRO A 490 2.67 -15.69 25.74
CA PRO A 490 3.46 -14.59 25.22
C PRO A 490 4.97 -14.77 25.43
N GLY A 491 5.75 -14.50 24.39
CA GLY A 491 7.21 -14.61 24.41
C GLY A 491 7.89 -13.60 23.48
N ALA A 492 9.18 -13.40 23.71
CA ALA A 492 10.05 -12.57 22.87
C ALA A 492 10.11 -13.11 21.44
N PHE A 493 9.81 -12.24 20.47
CA PHE A 493 9.77 -12.50 19.03
C PHE A 493 9.02 -13.79 18.66
N ASP A 494 7.91 -14.08 19.35
CA ASP A 494 7.10 -15.27 19.08
C ASP A 494 6.38 -15.15 17.72
N ALA A 495 7.02 -15.69 16.68
CA ALA A 495 6.52 -15.66 15.32
C ALA A 495 5.12 -16.29 15.18
N ARG A 496 4.80 -17.35 15.93
CA ARG A 496 3.47 -18.00 15.83
C ARG A 496 2.37 -17.05 16.30
N ARG A 497 2.59 -16.34 17.41
CA ARG A 497 1.62 -15.34 17.91
C ARG A 497 1.53 -14.14 16.98
N LEU A 498 2.66 -13.66 16.46
CA LEU A 498 2.67 -12.54 15.51
C LEU A 498 1.92 -12.88 14.22
N ASP A 499 2.14 -14.07 13.65
CA ASP A 499 1.40 -14.55 12.48
C ASP A 499 -0.10 -14.74 12.78
N TRP A 500 -0.47 -15.12 14.01
CA TRP A 500 -1.87 -15.20 14.41
C TRP A 500 -2.54 -13.81 14.43
N PHE A 501 -1.87 -12.79 14.99
CA PHE A 501 -2.40 -11.42 14.97
C PHE A 501 -2.48 -10.87 13.54
N ASP A 502 -1.50 -11.16 12.70
CA ASP A 502 -1.52 -10.82 11.28
C ASP A 502 -2.73 -11.48 10.61
N LEU A 503 -2.91 -12.77 10.81
CA LEU A 503 -4.00 -13.53 10.21
C LEU A 503 -5.39 -13.03 10.66
N ARG A 504 -5.55 -12.66 11.94
CA ARG A 504 -6.77 -12.01 12.45
C ARG A 504 -7.12 -10.75 11.65
N ASN A 505 -6.12 -9.91 11.37
CA ASN A 505 -6.34 -8.71 10.56
C ASN A 505 -6.57 -9.05 9.09
N MET A 506 -5.75 -9.93 8.53
CA MET A 506 -5.80 -10.32 7.12
C MET A 506 -7.16 -10.94 6.75
N LEU A 507 -7.75 -11.76 7.62
CA LEU A 507 -9.07 -12.36 7.38
C LEU A 507 -10.19 -11.33 7.32
N LEU A 508 -10.24 -10.41 8.30
CA LEU A 508 -11.23 -9.32 8.31
C LEU A 508 -11.11 -8.46 7.05
N VAL A 509 -9.89 -8.11 6.65
CA VAL A 509 -9.67 -7.27 5.48
C VAL A 509 -9.95 -8.05 4.18
N ALA A 510 -9.58 -9.33 4.10
CA ALA A 510 -9.90 -10.17 2.95
C ALA A 510 -11.41 -10.26 2.72
N GLU A 511 -12.20 -10.42 3.79
CA GLU A 511 -13.66 -10.39 3.74
C GLU A 511 -14.18 -9.08 3.12
N THR A 512 -13.63 -7.93 3.53
CA THR A 512 -14.02 -6.62 2.97
C THR A 512 -13.76 -6.53 1.46
N VAL A 513 -12.65 -7.07 0.98
CA VAL A 513 -12.30 -7.08 -0.45
C VAL A 513 -13.25 -8.00 -1.22
N VAL A 514 -13.55 -9.18 -0.69
CA VAL A 514 -14.39 -10.18 -1.35
C VAL A 514 -15.84 -9.71 -1.44
N GLU A 515 -16.42 -9.22 -0.34
CA GLU A 515 -17.81 -8.78 -0.31
C GLU A 515 -18.03 -7.57 -1.23
N ALA A 516 -17.13 -6.58 -1.19
CA ALA A 516 -17.20 -5.44 -2.10
C ALA A 516 -17.08 -5.87 -3.57
N ALA A 517 -16.19 -6.82 -3.87
CA ALA A 517 -16.01 -7.36 -5.21
C ALA A 517 -17.21 -8.21 -5.69
N LEU A 518 -17.88 -8.93 -4.79
CA LEU A 518 -19.10 -9.70 -5.08
C LEU A 518 -20.24 -8.77 -5.46
N LEU A 519 -20.41 -7.69 -4.69
CA LEU A 519 -21.47 -6.72 -4.90
C LEU A 519 -21.28 -5.97 -6.22
N ARG A 520 -20.05 -5.57 -6.58
CA ARG A 520 -19.75 -4.88 -7.84
C ARG A 520 -19.89 -5.80 -9.05
N LYS A 521 -20.93 -5.57 -9.84
CA LYS A 521 -21.28 -6.33 -11.05
C LYS A 521 -20.98 -5.55 -12.32
N GLU A 522 -19.75 -5.07 -12.44
CA GLU A 522 -19.19 -4.40 -13.62
C GLU A 522 -17.68 -4.64 -13.70
N SER A 523 -17.04 -4.14 -14.76
CA SER A 523 -15.59 -4.05 -14.85
C SER A 523 -15.16 -2.60 -14.98
N ARG A 524 -14.29 -2.14 -14.07
CA ARG A 524 -13.79 -0.77 -14.02
C ARG A 524 -12.39 -0.72 -13.40
N GLY A 525 -11.44 -0.10 -14.08
CA GLY A 525 -10.08 0.06 -13.58
C GLY A 525 -9.44 -1.28 -13.21
N ALA A 526 -9.00 -1.45 -11.97
CA ALA A 526 -8.36 -2.69 -11.51
C ALA A 526 -9.36 -3.79 -11.10
N HIS A 527 -10.66 -3.50 -11.06
CA HIS A 527 -11.71 -4.49 -10.82
C HIS A 527 -12.21 -5.05 -12.15
N GLN A 528 -11.88 -6.30 -12.47
CA GLN A 528 -12.25 -6.94 -13.74
C GLN A 528 -13.11 -8.19 -13.47
N ARG A 529 -14.39 -8.11 -13.83
CA ARG A 529 -15.39 -9.18 -13.77
C ARG A 529 -15.61 -9.76 -15.16
N GLU A 530 -15.16 -10.97 -15.39
CA GLU A 530 -15.29 -11.62 -16.71
C GLU A 530 -16.76 -11.91 -17.07
N ASP A 531 -17.60 -12.10 -16.05
CA ASP A 531 -19.05 -12.25 -16.15
C ASP A 531 -19.81 -10.91 -16.25
N PHE A 532 -19.13 -9.77 -16.03
CA PHE A 532 -19.64 -8.41 -16.21
C PHE A 532 -18.55 -7.51 -16.83
N PRO A 533 -18.17 -7.72 -18.10
CA PRO A 533 -16.96 -7.13 -18.69
C PRO A 533 -17.07 -5.64 -19.01
N ALA A 534 -18.29 -5.08 -19.01
CA ALA A 534 -18.53 -3.67 -19.31
C ALA A 534 -18.53 -2.82 -18.03
N MET A 535 -18.09 -1.58 -18.17
CA MET A 535 -18.33 -0.51 -17.21
C MET A 535 -19.81 -0.13 -17.26
N GLN A 536 -20.46 0.04 -16.11
CA GLN A 536 -21.89 0.38 -16.03
C GLN A 536 -22.11 1.72 -15.33
N ASP A 537 -23.07 2.51 -15.81
CA ASP A 537 -23.32 3.87 -15.31
C ASP A 537 -23.89 3.87 -13.88
N ASP A 538 -24.68 2.87 -13.51
CA ASP A 538 -25.22 2.69 -12.15
C ASP A 538 -24.12 2.39 -11.11
N TRP A 539 -22.95 1.97 -11.57
CA TRP A 539 -21.76 1.73 -10.78
C TRP A 539 -20.77 2.91 -10.74
N ALA A 540 -21.16 4.08 -11.25
CA ALA A 540 -20.49 5.36 -10.96
C ALA A 540 -20.76 5.82 -9.51
N CYS A 541 -20.46 4.95 -8.54
CA CYS A 541 -20.63 5.12 -7.12
C CYS A 541 -19.48 4.43 -6.36
N ASN A 542 -19.17 4.94 -5.17
CA ASN A 542 -18.23 4.31 -4.25
C ASN A 542 -18.98 3.33 -3.34
N GLN A 543 -18.27 2.29 -2.89
CA GLN A 543 -18.76 1.38 -1.85
C GLN A 543 -18.09 1.73 -0.53
N THR A 544 -18.88 1.80 0.54
CA THR A 544 -18.37 2.04 1.89
C THR A 544 -18.68 0.89 2.80
N ILE A 545 -17.72 0.52 3.65
CA ILE A 545 -17.80 -0.64 4.54
C ILE A 545 -17.62 -0.19 5.98
N THR A 546 -18.52 -0.63 6.85
CA THR A 546 -18.45 -0.44 8.30
C THR A 546 -18.56 -1.77 9.03
N LEU A 547 -18.01 -1.86 10.24
CA LEU A 547 -18.12 -3.05 11.07
C LEU A 547 -19.19 -2.84 12.16
N GLY A 548 -20.30 -3.56 12.04
CA GLY A 548 -21.39 -3.58 13.03
C GLY A 548 -21.37 -4.84 13.90
N ALA A 549 -22.32 -4.93 14.83
CA ALA A 549 -22.46 -6.11 15.71
C ALA A 549 -22.76 -7.41 14.96
N ALA A 550 -23.41 -7.32 13.79
CA ALA A 550 -23.75 -8.48 12.95
C ALA A 550 -22.68 -8.82 11.88
N GLY A 551 -21.55 -8.09 11.85
CA GLY A 551 -20.50 -8.24 10.84
C GLY A 551 -20.37 -7.00 9.96
N LEU A 552 -19.86 -7.18 8.73
CA LEU A 552 -19.67 -6.10 7.77
C LEU A 552 -21.02 -5.60 7.24
N ASP A 553 -21.18 -4.27 7.18
CA ASP A 553 -22.26 -3.60 6.47
C ASP A 553 -21.66 -2.82 5.29
N ILE A 554 -22.26 -2.97 4.11
CA ILE A 554 -21.78 -2.37 2.86
C ILE A 554 -22.89 -1.51 2.25
N ALA A 555 -22.59 -0.23 2.10
CA ALA A 555 -23.47 0.74 1.47
C ALA A 555 -22.84 1.30 0.19
N ARG A 556 -23.68 1.73 -0.75
CA ARG A 556 -23.25 2.53 -1.92
C ARG A 556 -23.54 3.99 -1.66
N GLY A 557 -22.60 4.85 -2.03
CA GLY A 557 -22.74 6.30 -1.95
C GLY A 557 -22.36 6.97 -3.27
N PRO A 558 -22.86 8.19 -3.54
CA PRO A 558 -22.40 8.96 -4.68
C PRO A 558 -20.88 9.15 -4.59
N VAL A 559 -20.24 9.31 -5.75
CA VAL A 559 -18.83 9.66 -5.78
C VAL A 559 -18.62 11.00 -5.07
N LEU A 560 -17.68 11.04 -4.14
CA LEU A 560 -17.35 12.23 -3.37
C LEU A 560 -16.72 13.29 -4.29
N ALA A 561 -17.56 14.09 -4.94
CA ALA A 561 -17.11 15.15 -5.85
C ALA A 561 -16.92 16.48 -5.11
N ALA A 562 -16.16 17.39 -5.69
CA ALA A 562 -15.90 18.73 -5.13
C ALA A 562 -17.13 19.66 -5.05
N LYS A 563 -18.35 19.17 -5.37
CA LYS A 563 -19.56 20.00 -5.51
C LYS A 563 -20.21 20.48 -4.20
N GLU A 564 -19.53 20.41 -3.06
CA GLU A 564 -20.01 20.96 -1.78
C GLU A 564 -19.20 22.14 -1.22
N ALA A 565 -18.27 22.73 -2.00
CA ALA A 565 -17.47 23.88 -1.55
C ALA A 565 -17.88 25.24 -2.17
N ALA A 566 -19.16 25.40 -2.55
CA ALA A 566 -19.69 26.67 -3.05
C ALA A 566 -21.12 26.92 -2.54
N GLN A 567 -21.28 27.05 -1.22
CA GLN A 567 -22.34 27.85 -0.59
C GLN A 567 -21.78 28.61 0.60
#